data_AF-A0A1I1Q7D2-F1
#
_entry.id   AF-A0A1I1Q7D2-F1
#
_cell.length_a   1.000
_cell.length_b   1.000
_cell.length_c   1.000
_cell.angle_alpha   90.00
_cell.angle_beta   90.00
_cell.angle_gamma   90.00
#
_symmetry.space_group_name_H-M   'P 1'
#
loop_
_entity.id
_entity.type
_entity.pdbx_description
1 polymer ?
#
loop_
_entity_poly.entity_id
_entity_poly.type
_entity_poly.pdbx_seq_one_letter_code
_entity_poly.pdbx_strand_id
1 'polypeptide(L)'
;MEISYFKSKKVVLPVGIAALCVVGFLAAGSMLSHSREEVVETVKKSIETQDANAFLSVLPNEAKSYPFAENGVKSFLKQAQQDSRLVVDMMDTENINVAPRVLEVRSKGLVPYEIVRDGKKWLFFDNYVVKPKDYSIQLEKVDKDVTLTLEGKKVSPSTFQEKFLPGEYSLVATKKYPWTTVTDKKTIKLEGKDPVEKVSLNLKGHKIDLSKEFIGSEILFKGQPTGVKVGDNDSKDFGPINESDEKDISLKADFPWTKDGTTNMNMEKKSGFGYGNVNFSFKVDETKVNEFYNTFLKEYGDASVKQSIEPFSTATEKYKKEQADIFATNSKGFLMPFKGTLVKSYLNKETVRIVSNDKGYPVLKMEGKAMYHVAAGQYSPEKDIYSDVTLESLYDKEQKTWKIDKAYINQGFMSSQPNVNEESKYIITNAK
;
A
#
# COMPACT_ATOMS: atom_id res chain seq x y z
N MET A 1 -36.17 57.99 -93.98
CA MET A 1 -35.07 57.23 -93.39
C MET A 1 -35.39 57.09 -91.90
N GLU A 2 -36.11 56.02 -91.56
CA GLU A 2 -36.52 55.71 -90.18
C GLU A 2 -35.39 54.96 -89.47
N ILE A 3 -35.03 55.38 -88.26
CA ILE A 3 -34.14 54.63 -87.37
C ILE A 3 -34.99 54.11 -86.21
N SER A 4 -35.19 52.80 -86.17
CA SER A 4 -35.95 52.11 -85.12
C SER A 4 -35.16 52.07 -83.81
N TYR A 5 -35.75 52.55 -82.73
CA TYR A 5 -35.28 52.35 -81.36
C TYR A 5 -35.85 51.02 -80.81
N PHE A 6 -35.05 49.97 -80.78
CA PHE A 6 -35.47 48.68 -80.21
C PHE A 6 -35.43 48.70 -78.67
N LYS A 7 -36.62 48.53 -78.07
CA LYS A 7 -36.87 48.28 -76.64
C LYS A 7 -36.09 47.04 -76.13
N SER A 8 -35.13 47.21 -75.24
CA SER A 8 -34.51 46.14 -74.45
C SER A 8 -35.15 46.03 -73.04
N LYS A 9 -36.34 45.43 -72.94
CA LYS A 9 -37.02 45.18 -71.63
C LYS A 9 -37.36 43.72 -71.33
N LYS A 10 -36.80 42.74 -72.06
CA LYS A 10 -37.07 41.30 -71.83
C LYS A 10 -35.91 40.47 -71.27
N VAL A 11 -34.74 41.06 -71.02
CA VAL A 11 -33.57 40.35 -70.46
C VAL A 11 -33.38 40.63 -68.96
N VAL A 12 -34.03 41.66 -68.40
CA VAL A 12 -33.83 42.08 -67.00
C VAL A 12 -34.43 41.12 -65.96
N LEU A 13 -35.56 40.47 -66.29
CA LEU A 13 -36.26 39.57 -65.37
C LEU A 13 -35.52 38.22 -65.10
N PRO A 14 -35.06 37.46 -66.13
CA PRO A 14 -34.30 36.23 -65.88
C PRO A 14 -32.91 36.50 -65.27
N VAL A 15 -32.28 37.64 -65.59
CA VAL A 15 -31.00 38.04 -64.98
C VAL A 15 -31.18 38.43 -63.51
N GLY A 16 -32.28 39.10 -63.14
CA GLY A 16 -32.59 39.43 -61.74
C GLY A 16 -32.88 38.19 -60.88
N ILE A 17 -33.60 37.20 -61.42
CA ILE A 17 -33.86 35.92 -60.73
C ILE A 17 -32.58 35.11 -60.60
N ALA A 18 -31.76 35.03 -61.64
CA ALA A 18 -30.45 34.36 -61.58
C ALA A 18 -29.52 35.03 -60.55
N ALA A 19 -29.50 36.37 -60.49
CA ALA A 19 -28.74 37.11 -59.49
C ALA A 19 -29.24 36.85 -58.06
N LEU A 20 -30.56 36.81 -57.83
CA LEU A 20 -31.15 36.47 -56.53
C LEU A 20 -30.87 35.02 -56.12
N CYS A 21 -30.93 34.07 -57.07
CA CYS A 21 -30.54 32.69 -56.82
C CYS A 21 -29.05 32.59 -56.50
N VAL A 22 -28.16 33.29 -57.21
CA VAL A 22 -26.72 33.32 -56.93
C VAL A 22 -26.44 33.96 -55.58
N VAL A 23 -27.11 35.05 -55.21
CA VAL A 23 -26.96 35.69 -53.89
C VAL A 23 -27.49 34.78 -52.78
N GLY A 24 -28.64 34.13 -52.96
CA GLY A 24 -29.19 33.15 -52.01
C GLY A 24 -28.31 31.90 -51.88
N PHE A 25 -27.75 31.43 -53.00
CA PHE A 25 -26.77 30.34 -53.06
C PHE A 25 -25.53 30.76 -52.26
N LEU A 26 -24.95 31.95 -52.53
CA LEU A 26 -23.76 32.46 -51.85
C LEU A 26 -23.98 32.66 -50.35
N ALA A 27 -25.15 33.18 -49.94
CA ALA A 27 -25.51 33.39 -48.54
C ALA A 27 -25.70 32.07 -47.78
N ALA A 28 -26.34 31.07 -48.40
CA ALA A 28 -26.46 29.74 -47.82
C ALA A 28 -25.10 29.02 -47.76
N GLY A 29 -24.25 29.20 -48.77
CA GLY A 29 -22.88 28.70 -48.78
C GLY A 29 -22.04 29.27 -47.65
N SER A 30 -22.08 30.58 -47.42
CA SER A 30 -21.34 31.26 -46.34
C SER A 30 -21.87 30.92 -44.94
N MET A 31 -23.16 30.63 -44.78
CA MET A 31 -23.72 30.20 -43.48
C MET A 31 -23.34 28.75 -43.12
N LEU A 32 -22.92 27.96 -44.10
CA LEU A 32 -22.57 26.55 -43.90
C LEU A 32 -21.06 26.31 -43.84
N SER A 33 -20.23 27.27 -44.27
CA SER A 33 -18.76 27.20 -44.23
C SER A 33 -18.20 28.14 -43.16
N HIS A 34 -17.24 27.68 -42.35
CA HIS A 34 -16.55 28.57 -41.42
C HIS A 34 -15.37 29.25 -42.11
N SER A 35 -15.31 30.59 -42.05
CA SER A 35 -14.12 31.33 -42.49
C SER A 35 -12.99 31.17 -41.48
N ARG A 36 -11.75 31.47 -41.89
CA ARG A 36 -10.59 31.44 -41.01
C ARG A 36 -10.77 32.41 -39.83
N GLU A 37 -11.22 33.62 -40.10
CA GLU A 37 -11.45 34.66 -39.09
C GLU A 37 -12.49 34.22 -38.06
N GLU A 38 -13.58 33.59 -38.51
CA GLU A 38 -14.64 33.06 -37.65
C GLU A 38 -14.12 31.94 -36.74
N VAL A 39 -13.31 31.02 -37.27
CA VAL A 39 -12.68 29.95 -36.48
C VAL A 39 -11.71 30.52 -35.45
N VAL A 40 -10.85 31.47 -35.86
CA VAL A 40 -9.89 32.14 -34.97
C VAL A 40 -10.62 32.88 -33.84
N GLU A 41 -11.67 33.65 -34.15
CA GLU A 41 -12.47 34.36 -33.16
C GLU A 41 -13.18 33.41 -32.21
N THR A 42 -13.74 32.31 -32.73
CA THR A 42 -14.40 31.28 -31.94
C THR A 42 -13.42 30.61 -30.97
N VAL A 43 -12.21 30.25 -31.44
CA VAL A 43 -11.16 29.67 -30.59
C VAL A 43 -10.76 30.65 -29.49
N LYS A 44 -10.46 31.91 -29.86
CA LYS A 44 -10.06 32.94 -28.92
C LYS A 44 -11.11 33.14 -27.83
N LYS A 45 -12.37 33.32 -28.23
CA LYS A 45 -13.49 33.47 -27.31
C LYS A 45 -13.65 32.25 -26.41
N SER A 46 -13.54 31.05 -26.97
CA SER A 46 -13.64 29.80 -26.21
C SER A 46 -12.56 29.67 -25.13
N ILE A 47 -11.32 30.11 -25.40
CA ILE A 47 -10.24 30.14 -24.41
C ILE A 47 -10.54 31.17 -23.32
N GLU A 48 -10.96 32.38 -23.72
CA GLU A 48 -11.27 33.48 -22.79
C GLU A 48 -12.45 33.14 -21.87
N THR A 49 -13.51 32.51 -22.40
CA THR A 49 -14.74 32.19 -21.67
C THR A 49 -14.80 30.75 -21.15
N GLN A 50 -13.76 29.93 -21.40
CA GLN A 50 -13.74 28.50 -21.09
C GLN A 50 -14.92 27.72 -21.69
N ASP A 51 -15.40 28.14 -22.87
CA ASP A 51 -16.54 27.53 -23.55
C ASP A 51 -16.11 26.33 -24.40
N ALA A 52 -16.18 25.15 -23.80
CA ALA A 52 -15.83 23.90 -24.48
C ALA A 52 -16.76 23.57 -25.66
N ASN A 53 -18.05 23.95 -25.60
CA ASN A 53 -19.00 23.65 -26.67
C ASN A 53 -18.73 24.49 -27.92
N ALA A 54 -18.39 25.78 -27.72
CA ALA A 54 -17.97 26.65 -28.80
C ALA A 54 -16.68 26.14 -29.47
N PHE A 55 -15.68 25.72 -28.69
CA PHE A 55 -14.46 25.13 -29.24
C PHE A 55 -14.72 23.80 -29.96
N LEU A 56 -15.54 22.91 -29.39
CA LEU A 56 -15.95 21.66 -30.02
C LEU A 56 -16.64 21.92 -31.37
N SER A 57 -17.40 23.00 -31.51
CA SER A 57 -18.18 23.29 -32.73
C SER A 57 -17.32 23.47 -33.98
N VAL A 58 -16.09 23.97 -33.81
CA VAL A 58 -15.11 24.20 -34.88
C VAL A 58 -14.16 23.01 -35.13
N LEU A 59 -14.30 21.91 -34.38
CA LEU A 59 -13.58 20.66 -34.66
C LEU A 59 -14.23 19.89 -35.84
N PRO A 60 -13.46 19.06 -36.57
CA PRO A 60 -14.01 18.06 -37.49
C PRO A 60 -15.00 17.09 -36.81
N ASN A 61 -15.95 16.55 -37.57
CA ASN A 61 -16.95 15.61 -37.03
C ASN A 61 -16.33 14.34 -36.45
N GLU A 62 -15.24 13.83 -37.04
CA GLU A 62 -14.48 12.70 -36.50
C GLU A 62 -13.96 13.01 -35.08
N ALA A 63 -13.27 14.14 -34.91
CA ALA A 63 -12.72 14.56 -33.62
C ALA A 63 -13.79 14.83 -32.54
N LYS A 64 -14.97 15.34 -32.94
CA LYS A 64 -16.12 15.53 -32.03
C LYS A 64 -16.64 14.21 -31.46
N SER A 65 -16.46 13.11 -32.19
CA SER A 65 -16.93 11.78 -31.78
C SER A 65 -15.96 11.03 -30.88
N TYR A 66 -14.75 11.56 -30.66
CA TYR A 66 -13.76 10.93 -29.79
C TYR A 66 -14.30 10.81 -28.35
N PRO A 67 -14.00 9.70 -27.65
CA PRO A 67 -14.45 9.50 -26.29
C PRO A 67 -13.84 10.59 -25.40
N PHE A 68 -14.66 11.15 -24.51
CA PHE A 68 -14.25 12.23 -23.60
C PHE A 68 -13.74 13.51 -24.31
N ALA A 69 -14.15 13.77 -25.56
CA ALA A 69 -13.76 14.99 -26.30
C ALA A 69 -13.98 16.29 -25.50
N GLU A 70 -15.13 16.42 -24.84
CA GLU A 70 -15.43 17.57 -23.99
C GLU A 70 -14.41 17.74 -22.84
N ASN A 71 -13.96 16.65 -22.22
CA ASN A 71 -12.95 16.69 -21.16
C ASN A 71 -11.59 17.12 -21.71
N GLY A 72 -11.18 16.58 -22.86
CA GLY A 72 -9.94 16.98 -23.54
C GLY A 72 -9.93 18.48 -23.87
N VAL A 73 -11.03 18.98 -24.47
CA VAL A 73 -11.19 20.41 -24.77
C VAL A 73 -11.17 21.26 -23.50
N LYS A 74 -11.93 20.90 -22.46
CA LYS A 74 -11.92 21.62 -21.18
C LYS A 74 -10.51 21.69 -20.58
N SER A 75 -9.77 20.60 -20.64
CA SER A 75 -8.40 20.52 -20.16
C SER A 75 -7.48 21.46 -20.95
N PHE A 76 -7.56 21.42 -22.28
CA PHE A 76 -6.82 22.32 -23.16
C PHE A 76 -7.16 23.80 -22.92
N LEU A 77 -8.44 24.17 -22.87
CA LEU A 77 -8.87 25.56 -22.66
C LEU A 77 -8.34 26.10 -21.33
N LYS A 78 -8.33 25.28 -20.27
CA LYS A 78 -7.79 25.65 -18.97
C LYS A 78 -6.28 25.94 -19.03
N GLN A 79 -5.51 25.14 -19.75
CA GLN A 79 -4.08 25.38 -19.97
C GLN A 79 -3.85 26.63 -20.84
N ALA A 80 -4.62 26.75 -21.93
CA ALA A 80 -4.50 27.83 -22.91
C ALA A 80 -4.84 29.22 -22.35
N GLN A 81 -5.64 29.29 -21.28
CA GLN A 81 -6.01 30.55 -20.63
C GLN A 81 -4.79 31.33 -20.10
N GLN A 82 -3.68 30.64 -19.79
CA GLN A 82 -2.47 31.27 -19.27
C GLN A 82 -1.81 32.24 -20.28
N ASP A 83 -1.91 31.95 -21.58
CA ASP A 83 -1.42 32.83 -22.65
C ASP A 83 -2.28 32.66 -23.92
N SER A 84 -3.54 33.11 -23.85
CA SER A 84 -4.55 32.87 -24.88
C SER A 84 -4.14 33.39 -26.27
N ARG A 85 -3.51 34.57 -26.32
CA ARG A 85 -3.04 35.15 -27.59
C ARG A 85 -1.93 34.31 -28.21
N LEU A 86 -0.95 33.91 -27.40
CA LEU A 86 0.14 33.09 -27.89
C LEU A 86 -0.35 31.73 -28.39
N VAL A 87 -1.31 31.10 -27.70
CA VAL A 87 -1.87 29.81 -28.10
C VAL A 87 -2.64 29.93 -29.41
N VAL A 88 -3.49 30.94 -29.58
CA VAL A 88 -4.19 31.19 -30.84
C VAL A 88 -3.19 31.42 -31.98
N ASP A 89 -2.16 32.23 -31.74
CA ASP A 89 -1.08 32.41 -32.70
C ASP A 89 -0.39 31.08 -33.02
N MET A 90 -0.11 30.21 -32.04
CA MET A 90 0.47 28.89 -32.33
C MET A 90 -0.43 28.02 -33.21
N MET A 91 -1.75 28.06 -32.99
CA MET A 91 -2.73 27.27 -33.74
C MET A 91 -2.95 27.78 -35.17
N ASP A 92 -2.90 29.09 -35.41
CA ASP A 92 -3.17 29.69 -36.72
C ASP A 92 -1.96 29.59 -37.67
N THR A 93 -1.79 28.41 -38.27
CA THR A 93 -0.60 28.06 -39.08
C THR A 93 -0.38 28.98 -40.29
N GLU A 94 -1.45 29.56 -40.85
CA GLU A 94 -1.39 30.48 -41.99
C GLU A 94 -0.99 31.92 -41.59
N ASN A 95 -0.97 32.25 -40.29
CA ASN A 95 -0.53 33.57 -39.82
C ASN A 95 1.00 33.60 -39.70
N ILE A 96 1.68 34.23 -40.65
CA ILE A 96 3.14 34.36 -40.67
C ILE A 96 3.65 35.58 -39.87
N ASN A 97 2.77 36.52 -39.51
CA ASN A 97 3.10 37.75 -38.79
C ASN A 97 3.06 37.54 -37.27
N VAL A 98 3.84 36.59 -36.77
CA VAL A 98 3.88 36.19 -35.36
C VAL A 98 5.31 36.23 -34.80
N ALA A 99 5.45 36.18 -33.48
CA ALA A 99 6.77 36.17 -32.84
C ALA A 99 7.61 34.95 -33.29
N PRO A 100 8.95 35.08 -33.41
CA PRO A 100 9.82 33.98 -33.85
C PRO A 100 9.66 32.68 -33.06
N ARG A 101 9.40 32.78 -31.74
CA ARG A 101 9.11 31.63 -30.86
C ARG A 101 7.90 30.80 -31.32
N VAL A 102 6.90 31.44 -31.92
CA VAL A 102 5.69 30.77 -32.43
C VAL A 102 6.03 29.94 -33.67
N LEU A 103 6.81 30.54 -34.59
CA LEU A 103 7.28 29.84 -35.79
C LEU A 103 8.18 28.64 -35.43
N GLU A 104 8.99 28.76 -34.39
CA GLU A 104 9.81 27.65 -33.87
C GLU A 104 8.97 26.51 -33.29
N VAL A 105 7.92 26.83 -32.51
CA VAL A 105 7.03 25.83 -31.92
C VAL A 105 6.22 25.09 -32.99
N ARG A 106 5.71 25.82 -34.00
CA ARG A 106 5.03 25.24 -35.17
C ARG A 106 5.96 24.31 -35.96
N SER A 107 7.19 24.74 -36.26
CA SER A 107 8.14 23.91 -37.03
C SER A 107 8.56 22.63 -36.31
N LYS A 108 8.48 22.60 -34.97
CA LYS A 108 8.72 21.42 -34.14
C LYS A 108 7.51 20.48 -34.02
N GLY A 109 6.35 20.83 -34.59
CA GLY A 109 5.12 20.03 -34.52
C GLY A 109 4.59 19.86 -33.09
N LEU A 110 4.80 20.88 -32.25
CA LEU A 110 4.47 20.86 -30.81
C LEU A 110 3.08 21.42 -30.49
N VAL A 111 2.32 21.83 -31.50
CA VAL A 111 1.00 22.45 -31.29
C VAL A 111 -0.05 21.35 -31.19
N PRO A 112 -0.85 21.30 -30.10
CA PRO A 112 -1.87 20.26 -29.92
C PRO A 112 -3.07 20.38 -30.88
N TYR A 113 -3.33 21.59 -31.39
CA TYR A 113 -4.42 21.90 -32.31
C TYR A 113 -3.94 22.86 -33.40
N GLU A 114 -4.40 22.69 -34.64
CA GLU A 114 -4.04 23.56 -35.76
C GLU A 114 -5.29 24.06 -36.48
N ILE A 115 -5.35 25.35 -36.78
CA ILE A 115 -6.39 25.91 -37.65
C ILE A 115 -5.94 25.66 -39.08
N VAL A 116 -6.72 24.88 -39.81
CA VAL A 116 -6.39 24.43 -41.17
C VAL A 116 -7.60 24.53 -42.08
N ARG A 117 -7.34 24.72 -43.36
CA ARG A 117 -8.36 24.62 -44.41
C ARG A 117 -8.71 23.15 -44.66
N ASP A 118 -9.91 22.76 -44.28
CA ASP A 118 -10.49 21.43 -44.52
C ASP A 118 -11.32 21.44 -45.82
N GLY A 119 -10.60 21.65 -46.91
CA GLY A 119 -11.14 21.66 -48.26
C GLY A 119 -12.16 22.79 -48.51
N LYS A 120 -13.12 22.47 -49.39
CA LYS A 120 -14.22 23.35 -49.77
C LYS A 120 -15.52 22.66 -49.41
N LYS A 121 -16.28 23.24 -48.47
CA LYS A 121 -17.62 22.73 -48.16
C LYS A 121 -18.62 23.09 -49.26
N TRP A 122 -18.25 24.03 -50.12
CA TRP A 122 -19.03 24.48 -51.26
C TRP A 122 -18.12 25.12 -52.34
N LEU A 123 -18.53 25.14 -53.62
CA LEU A 123 -17.70 25.43 -54.81
C LEU A 123 -16.64 26.55 -54.66
N PHE A 124 -16.96 27.62 -53.92
CA PHE A 124 -16.11 28.80 -53.75
C PHE A 124 -15.78 29.14 -52.29
N PHE A 125 -16.30 28.40 -51.31
CA PHE A 125 -16.10 28.72 -49.90
C PHE A 125 -15.20 27.70 -49.23
N ASP A 126 -14.13 28.23 -48.68
CA ASP A 126 -13.19 27.48 -47.87
C ASP A 126 -13.82 27.20 -46.52
N ASN A 127 -13.56 26.00 -46.01
CA ASN A 127 -14.05 25.60 -44.72
C ASN A 127 -12.84 25.40 -43.82
N TYR A 128 -12.69 26.29 -42.83
CA TYR A 128 -11.65 26.15 -41.83
C TYR A 128 -12.17 25.35 -40.64
N VAL A 129 -11.28 24.58 -40.03
CA VAL A 129 -11.55 23.80 -38.81
C VAL A 129 -10.33 23.83 -37.91
N VAL A 130 -10.56 23.55 -36.64
CA VAL A 130 -9.50 23.27 -35.68
C VAL A 130 -9.21 21.76 -35.71
N LYS A 131 -8.12 21.37 -36.34
CA LYS A 131 -7.69 19.98 -36.41
C LYS A 131 -6.86 19.62 -35.18
N PRO A 132 -7.28 18.66 -34.34
CA PRO A 132 -6.46 18.19 -33.24
C PRO A 132 -5.34 17.29 -33.75
N LYS A 133 -4.25 17.22 -32.99
CA LYS A 133 -3.31 16.12 -33.09
C LYS A 133 -3.95 14.87 -32.48
N ASP A 134 -3.88 13.75 -33.20
CA ASP A 134 -4.42 12.48 -32.72
C ASP A 134 -3.47 11.88 -31.67
N TYR A 135 -4.00 11.65 -30.47
CA TYR A 135 -3.31 10.91 -29.42
C TYR A 135 -4.01 9.59 -29.13
N SER A 136 -3.24 8.62 -28.65
CA SER A 136 -3.76 7.33 -28.17
C SER A 136 -3.16 7.02 -26.81
N ILE A 137 -3.95 6.34 -25.97
CA ILE A 137 -3.52 5.87 -24.66
C ILE A 137 -3.29 4.38 -24.76
N GLN A 138 -2.04 3.94 -24.63
CA GLN A 138 -1.71 2.53 -24.58
C GLN A 138 -1.71 2.05 -23.13
N LEU A 139 -2.82 1.45 -22.71
CA LEU A 139 -2.91 0.82 -21.40
C LEU A 139 -2.17 -0.51 -21.41
N GLU A 140 -1.20 -0.66 -20.52
CA GLU A 140 -0.52 -1.95 -20.32
C GLU A 140 -1.53 -3.02 -19.85
N LYS A 141 -1.17 -4.31 -19.99
CA LYS A 141 -2.07 -5.44 -19.74
C LYS A 141 -2.76 -5.31 -18.38
N VAL A 142 -4.08 -5.12 -18.42
CA VAL A 142 -4.94 -5.04 -17.24
C VAL A 142 -5.61 -6.38 -17.00
N ASP A 143 -5.67 -6.82 -15.74
CA ASP A 143 -6.39 -8.02 -15.35
C ASP A 143 -7.91 -7.87 -15.56
N LYS A 144 -8.60 -8.99 -15.80
CA LYS A 144 -10.05 -9.00 -16.12
C LYS A 144 -10.94 -8.50 -14.97
N ASP A 145 -10.45 -8.52 -13.74
CA ASP A 145 -11.17 -8.18 -12.52
C ASP A 145 -10.95 -6.71 -12.07
N VAL A 146 -10.25 -5.91 -12.87
CA VAL A 146 -10.03 -4.49 -12.61
C VAL A 146 -11.20 -3.65 -13.13
N THR A 147 -11.69 -2.74 -12.30
CA THR A 147 -12.63 -1.70 -12.71
C THR A 147 -11.86 -0.43 -13.07
N LEU A 148 -12.08 0.08 -14.28
CA LEU A 148 -11.49 1.30 -14.79
C LEU A 148 -12.52 2.43 -14.82
N THR A 149 -12.11 3.60 -14.37
CA THR A 149 -12.90 4.84 -14.41
C THR A 149 -12.05 5.93 -15.03
N LEU A 150 -12.51 6.51 -16.14
CA LEU A 150 -11.86 7.66 -16.79
C LEU A 150 -12.78 8.87 -16.62
N GLU A 151 -12.26 9.97 -16.10
CA GLU A 151 -13.03 11.20 -15.85
C GLU A 151 -14.31 10.96 -15.03
N GLY A 152 -14.22 10.05 -14.05
CA GLY A 152 -15.35 9.66 -13.19
C GLY A 152 -16.38 8.72 -13.84
N LYS A 153 -16.21 8.34 -15.13
CA LYS A 153 -17.10 7.40 -15.83
C LYS A 153 -16.46 6.02 -15.94
N LYS A 154 -17.21 4.96 -15.66
CA LYS A 154 -16.73 3.58 -15.82
C LYS A 154 -16.48 3.30 -17.31
N VAL A 155 -15.31 2.77 -17.63
CA VAL A 155 -14.88 2.45 -19.00
C VAL A 155 -14.40 1.01 -19.10
N SER A 156 -14.31 0.52 -20.34
CA SER A 156 -13.71 -0.78 -20.65
C SER A 156 -12.33 -0.60 -21.30
N PRO A 157 -11.46 -1.62 -21.30
CA PRO A 157 -10.16 -1.53 -21.96
C PRO A 157 -10.24 -1.17 -23.46
N SER A 158 -11.35 -1.47 -24.17
CA SER A 158 -11.50 -1.13 -25.58
C SER A 158 -11.64 0.38 -25.83
N THR A 159 -12.08 1.16 -24.83
CA THR A 159 -12.14 2.63 -24.93
C THR A 159 -10.76 3.25 -25.22
N PHE A 160 -9.68 2.58 -24.79
CA PHE A 160 -8.31 3.04 -25.01
C PHE A 160 -7.76 2.69 -26.41
N GLN A 161 -8.53 1.98 -27.24
CA GLN A 161 -8.21 1.73 -28.66
C GLN A 161 -8.63 2.89 -29.57
N GLU A 162 -9.49 3.79 -29.06
CA GLU A 162 -9.95 4.98 -29.75
C GLU A 162 -8.94 6.13 -29.58
N LYS A 163 -9.09 7.15 -30.43
CA LYS A 163 -8.27 8.36 -30.37
C LYS A 163 -8.79 9.31 -29.29
N PHE A 164 -7.90 10.05 -28.64
CA PHE A 164 -8.22 11.05 -27.64
C PHE A 164 -7.78 12.44 -28.10
N LEU A 165 -8.50 13.46 -27.66
CA LEU A 165 -8.07 14.84 -27.86
C LEU A 165 -6.91 15.19 -26.93
N PRO A 166 -6.02 16.12 -27.33
CA PRO A 166 -4.97 16.62 -26.45
C PRO A 166 -5.53 17.20 -25.14
N GLY A 167 -4.88 16.89 -24.02
CA GLY A 167 -5.29 17.32 -22.68
C GLY A 167 -4.89 16.37 -21.56
N GLU A 168 -5.21 16.74 -20.32
CA GLU A 168 -5.04 15.89 -19.13
C GLU A 168 -6.32 15.10 -18.82
N TYR A 169 -6.17 13.80 -18.52
CA TYR A 169 -7.25 12.88 -18.16
C TYR A 169 -6.95 12.15 -16.84
N SER A 170 -7.95 11.99 -15.98
CA SER A 170 -7.86 11.26 -14.72
C SER A 170 -8.35 9.82 -14.89
N LEU A 171 -7.42 8.87 -14.82
CA LEU A 171 -7.70 7.44 -14.79
C LEU A 171 -7.63 6.92 -13.36
N VAL A 172 -8.69 6.27 -12.91
CA VAL A 172 -8.74 5.54 -11.64
C VAL A 172 -8.97 4.07 -11.95
N ALA A 173 -8.09 3.22 -11.45
CA ALA A 173 -8.22 1.79 -11.55
C ALA A 173 -8.39 1.19 -10.16
N THR A 174 -9.31 0.24 -10.02
CA THR A 174 -9.64 -0.38 -8.74
C THR A 174 -9.68 -1.89 -8.90
N LYS A 175 -8.97 -2.60 -8.03
CA LYS A 175 -8.97 -4.06 -7.96
C LYS A 175 -9.40 -4.53 -6.56
N LYS A 176 -10.42 -5.38 -6.51
CA LYS A 176 -10.91 -5.95 -5.26
C LYS A 176 -10.18 -7.25 -4.98
N TYR A 177 -9.60 -7.34 -3.79
CA TYR A 177 -9.03 -8.55 -3.22
C TYR A 177 -9.94 -9.09 -2.11
N PRO A 178 -9.70 -10.31 -1.61
CA PRO A 178 -10.52 -10.88 -0.54
C PRO A 178 -10.63 -9.96 0.69
N TRP A 179 -9.55 -9.26 1.04
CA TRP A 179 -9.47 -8.51 2.31
C TRP A 179 -9.23 -7.00 2.12
N THR A 180 -8.96 -6.55 0.90
CA THR A 180 -8.74 -5.14 0.61
C THR A 180 -9.26 -4.75 -0.76
N THR A 181 -9.26 -3.45 -1.04
CA THR A 181 -9.43 -2.91 -2.38
C THR A 181 -8.25 -1.99 -2.66
N VAL A 182 -7.46 -2.32 -3.68
CA VAL A 182 -6.33 -1.51 -4.13
C VAL A 182 -6.83 -0.56 -5.21
N THR A 183 -6.47 0.72 -5.07
CA THR A 183 -6.83 1.77 -6.02
C THR A 183 -5.57 2.48 -6.49
N ASP A 184 -5.39 2.57 -7.81
CA ASP A 184 -4.35 3.39 -8.43
C ASP A 184 -5.01 4.57 -9.15
N LYS A 185 -4.47 5.78 -8.96
CA LYS A 185 -4.95 7.01 -9.59
C LYS A 185 -3.81 7.60 -10.42
N LYS A 186 -4.06 7.76 -11.72
CA LYS A 186 -3.10 8.31 -12.69
C LYS A 186 -3.70 9.52 -13.38
N THR A 187 -2.90 10.56 -13.51
CA THR A 187 -3.18 11.65 -14.45
C THR A 187 -2.40 11.37 -15.72
N ILE A 188 -3.11 11.17 -16.82
CA ILE A 188 -2.56 10.94 -18.15
C ILE A 188 -2.48 12.30 -18.84
N LYS A 189 -1.31 12.66 -19.36
CA LYS A 189 -1.12 13.93 -20.07
C LYS A 189 -0.87 13.65 -21.54
N LEU A 190 -1.80 14.07 -22.39
CA LEU A 190 -1.69 13.97 -23.84
C LEU A 190 -1.23 15.31 -24.40
N GLU A 191 0.04 15.63 -24.13
CA GLU A 191 0.72 16.84 -24.58
C GLU A 191 2.12 16.49 -25.07
N GLY A 192 2.53 17.00 -26.24
CA GLY A 192 3.91 16.89 -26.72
C GLY A 192 4.11 16.17 -28.05
N LYS A 193 5.32 15.63 -28.25
CA LYS A 193 5.73 15.07 -29.55
C LYS A 193 5.13 13.68 -29.79
N ASP A 194 5.08 12.85 -28.77
CA ASP A 194 4.70 11.44 -28.90
C ASP A 194 3.17 11.30 -28.95
N PRO A 195 2.62 10.72 -30.04
CA PRO A 195 1.17 10.55 -30.20
C PRO A 195 0.61 9.35 -29.40
N VAL A 196 1.46 8.65 -28.64
CA VAL A 196 1.08 7.46 -27.87
C VAL A 196 1.61 7.61 -26.44
N GLU A 197 0.71 7.69 -25.48
CA GLU A 197 1.08 7.72 -24.06
C GLU A 197 0.90 6.32 -23.45
N LYS A 198 1.96 5.76 -22.88
CA LYS A 198 1.93 4.44 -22.25
C LYS A 198 1.55 4.56 -20.78
N VAL A 199 0.50 3.86 -20.37
CA VAL A 199 -0.02 3.93 -19.00
C VAL A 199 0.08 2.56 -18.34
N SER A 200 0.84 2.50 -17.25
CA SER A 200 0.95 1.33 -16.37
C SER A 200 0.20 1.57 -15.07
N LEU A 201 -0.54 0.57 -14.61
CA LEU A 201 -1.34 0.61 -13.39
C LEU A 201 -0.71 -0.28 -12.31
N ASN A 202 -0.50 0.28 -11.12
CA ASN A 202 0.01 -0.46 -9.97
C ASN A 202 -1.13 -0.86 -9.03
N LEU A 203 -1.74 -2.01 -9.33
CA LEU A 203 -2.84 -2.56 -8.53
C LEU A 203 -2.40 -3.73 -7.65
N LYS A 204 -1.09 -3.93 -7.48
CA LYS A 204 -0.56 -4.95 -6.59
C LYS A 204 -0.73 -4.48 -5.15
N GLY A 205 -1.45 -5.25 -4.33
CA GLY A 205 -1.43 -5.02 -2.89
C GLY A 205 -0.12 -5.50 -2.27
N HIS A 206 0.12 -5.09 -1.03
CA HIS A 206 1.24 -5.52 -0.22
C HIS A 206 1.03 -6.97 0.26
N LYS A 207 2.11 -7.74 0.38
CA LYS A 207 2.11 -9.12 0.88
C LYS A 207 3.17 -9.28 1.95
N ILE A 208 2.86 -10.07 2.98
CA ILE A 208 3.73 -10.34 4.12
C ILE A 208 3.97 -11.83 4.25
N ASP A 209 5.20 -12.20 4.61
CA ASP A 209 5.52 -13.56 5.04
C ASP A 209 5.24 -13.72 6.54
N LEU A 210 4.19 -14.47 6.85
CA LEU A 210 3.78 -14.81 8.22
C LEU A 210 4.09 -16.28 8.55
N SER A 211 4.79 -17.01 7.68
CA SER A 211 4.92 -18.48 7.75
C SER A 211 5.63 -19.01 9.00
N LYS A 212 6.38 -18.15 9.70
CA LYS A 212 7.12 -18.49 10.92
C LYS A 212 6.60 -17.78 12.18
N GLU A 213 5.49 -17.06 12.10
CA GLU A 213 4.97 -16.30 13.24
C GLU A 213 4.00 -17.14 14.07
N PHE A 214 4.50 -18.03 14.94
CA PHE A 214 3.69 -18.96 15.74
C PHE A 214 2.93 -20.02 14.91
N ILE A 215 3.66 -21.03 14.41
CA ILE A 215 3.14 -22.11 13.56
C ILE A 215 1.90 -22.80 14.16
N GLY A 216 0.82 -22.78 13.40
CA GLY A 216 -0.49 -23.33 13.72
C GLY A 216 -1.52 -22.30 14.21
N SER A 217 -1.12 -21.05 14.44
CA SER A 217 -2.03 -19.96 14.82
C SER A 217 -2.92 -19.55 13.66
N GLU A 218 -4.15 -19.16 13.94
CA GLU A 218 -5.07 -18.61 12.94
C GLU A 218 -4.74 -17.14 12.66
N ILE A 219 -4.65 -16.76 11.39
CA ILE A 219 -4.44 -15.37 10.99
C ILE A 219 -5.79 -14.66 10.94
N LEU A 220 -5.89 -13.55 11.66
CA LEU A 220 -7.01 -12.64 11.64
C LEU A 220 -6.62 -11.35 10.90
N PHE A 221 -7.56 -10.80 10.12
CA PHE A 221 -7.40 -9.50 9.50
C PHE A 221 -8.57 -8.60 9.89
N LYS A 222 -8.29 -7.43 10.48
CA LYS A 222 -9.30 -6.53 11.06
C LYS A 222 -10.23 -7.27 12.04
N GLY A 223 -9.63 -8.19 12.81
CA GLY A 223 -10.32 -9.03 13.80
C GLY A 223 -11.16 -10.19 13.23
N GLN A 224 -11.21 -10.37 11.90
CA GLN A 224 -11.97 -11.45 11.27
C GLN A 224 -11.07 -12.64 10.90
N PRO A 225 -11.51 -13.88 11.12
CA PRO A 225 -10.82 -15.08 10.64
C PRO A 225 -10.60 -15.06 9.13
N THR A 226 -9.36 -15.32 8.70
CA THR A 226 -9.04 -15.43 7.27
C THR A 226 -9.14 -16.86 6.75
N GLY A 227 -9.22 -17.85 7.64
CA GLY A 227 -9.13 -19.27 7.31
C GLY A 227 -7.72 -19.77 7.00
N VAL A 228 -6.71 -18.88 7.02
CA VAL A 228 -5.30 -19.22 6.82
C VAL A 228 -4.63 -19.42 8.18
N LYS A 229 -3.85 -20.49 8.32
CA LYS A 229 -3.00 -20.71 9.50
C LYS A 229 -1.55 -20.41 9.20
N VAL A 230 -0.84 -19.96 10.23
CA VAL A 230 0.61 -19.75 10.16
C VAL A 230 1.32 -21.08 9.92
N GLY A 231 2.15 -21.12 8.88
CA GLY A 231 2.86 -22.32 8.42
C GLY A 231 2.20 -22.98 7.20
N ASP A 232 0.96 -22.61 6.86
CA ASP A 232 0.35 -23.02 5.59
C ASP A 232 1.03 -22.29 4.40
N ASN A 233 0.95 -22.86 3.19
CA ASN A 233 1.54 -22.23 2.00
C ASN A 233 1.05 -20.80 1.78
N ASP A 234 -0.23 -20.54 2.03
CA ASP A 234 -0.86 -19.23 1.85
C ASP A 234 -0.39 -18.19 2.89
N SER A 235 0.23 -18.62 4.00
CA SER A 235 0.79 -17.72 5.01
C SER A 235 2.14 -17.11 4.62
N LYS A 236 2.86 -17.72 3.66
CA LYS A 236 4.16 -17.21 3.17
C LYS A 236 4.02 -15.95 2.33
N ASP A 237 2.88 -15.81 1.64
CA ASP A 237 2.57 -14.71 0.75
C ASP A 237 1.21 -14.10 1.14
N PHE A 238 0.98 -13.94 2.44
CA PHE A 238 -0.30 -13.49 2.98
C PHE A 238 -0.63 -12.09 2.46
N GLY A 239 -1.77 -11.99 1.80
CA GLY A 239 -2.28 -10.78 1.17
C GLY A 239 -3.01 -11.12 -0.13
N PRO A 240 -3.25 -10.13 -1.01
CA PRO A 240 -2.78 -8.75 -0.91
C PRO A 240 -3.60 -7.88 0.06
N ILE A 241 -2.94 -6.95 0.76
CA ILE A 241 -3.54 -5.94 1.66
C ILE A 241 -2.99 -4.54 1.39
N ASN A 242 -3.55 -3.51 2.03
CA ASN A 242 -2.93 -2.19 2.04
C ASN A 242 -1.81 -2.17 3.10
N GLU A 243 -0.69 -1.50 2.80
CA GLU A 243 0.43 -1.33 3.73
C GLU A 243 0.00 -0.59 5.02
N SER A 244 -0.98 0.31 4.94
CA SER A 244 -1.56 0.98 6.11
C SER A 244 -2.32 0.05 7.07
N ASP A 245 -2.74 -1.11 6.57
CA ASP A 245 -3.64 -2.04 7.26
C ASP A 245 -2.86 -3.24 7.84
N GLU A 246 -1.54 -3.29 7.69
CA GLU A 246 -0.71 -4.38 8.26
C GLU A 246 -0.84 -4.49 9.78
N LYS A 247 -0.99 -3.34 10.46
CA LYS A 247 -1.24 -3.28 11.91
C LYS A 247 -2.56 -3.94 12.34
N ASP A 248 -3.48 -4.16 11.39
CA ASP A 248 -4.76 -4.81 11.63
C ASP A 248 -4.67 -6.34 11.48
N ILE A 249 -3.47 -6.87 11.19
CA ILE A 249 -3.18 -8.30 11.28
C ILE A 249 -3.01 -8.68 12.75
N SER A 250 -3.70 -9.74 13.15
CA SER A 250 -3.51 -10.37 14.45
C SER A 250 -3.48 -11.88 14.32
N LEU A 251 -2.88 -12.54 15.31
CA LEU A 251 -2.83 -13.99 15.40
C LEU A 251 -3.70 -14.46 16.55
N LYS A 252 -4.41 -15.55 16.33
CA LYS A 252 -5.20 -16.25 17.35
C LYS A 252 -4.62 -17.63 17.61
N ALA A 253 -4.35 -17.94 18.87
CA ALA A 253 -3.81 -19.22 19.30
C ALA A 253 -4.37 -19.63 20.66
N ASP A 254 -4.59 -20.94 20.82
CA ASP A 254 -5.13 -21.53 22.06
C ASP A 254 -3.99 -22.07 22.93
N PHE A 255 -2.97 -21.26 23.22
CA PHE A 255 -1.92 -21.67 24.16
C PHE A 255 -2.44 -21.60 25.60
N PRO A 256 -2.00 -22.50 26.50
CA PRO A 256 -2.35 -22.39 27.91
C PRO A 256 -1.92 -21.04 28.47
N TRP A 257 -2.79 -20.48 29.29
CA TRP A 257 -2.56 -19.26 30.06
C TRP A 257 -2.51 -17.97 29.23
N THR A 258 -2.85 -17.97 27.94
CA THR A 258 -3.06 -16.71 27.22
C THR A 258 -4.30 -15.98 27.79
N LYS A 259 -4.20 -14.66 28.03
CA LYS A 259 -5.34 -13.86 28.54
C LYS A 259 -6.47 -13.76 27.51
N ASP A 260 -6.12 -13.35 26.29
CA ASP A 260 -7.11 -13.05 25.25
C ASP A 260 -7.06 -14.04 24.07
N GLY A 261 -6.09 -14.97 24.07
CA GLY A 261 -5.86 -15.90 22.96
C GLY A 261 -5.48 -15.23 21.64
N THR A 262 -5.26 -13.91 21.64
CA THR A 262 -4.94 -13.12 20.45
C THR A 262 -3.76 -12.18 20.69
N THR A 263 -2.97 -11.92 19.66
CA THR A 263 -1.93 -10.88 19.65
C THR A 263 -1.97 -10.10 18.35
N ASN A 264 -1.83 -8.78 18.44
CA ASN A 264 -1.73 -7.92 17.26
C ASN A 264 -0.29 -7.86 16.77
N MET A 265 -0.13 -7.57 15.48
CA MET A 265 1.16 -7.27 14.87
C MET A 265 1.72 -5.99 15.49
N ASN A 266 2.94 -6.06 16.02
CA ASN A 266 3.67 -4.87 16.42
C ASN A 266 4.77 -4.58 15.39
N MET A 267 4.67 -3.43 14.74
CA MET A 267 5.70 -2.94 13.83
C MET A 267 6.73 -2.15 14.63
N GLU A 268 7.81 -2.82 15.05
CA GLU A 268 9.00 -2.09 15.50
C GLU A 268 9.74 -1.54 14.27
N LYS A 269 9.65 -0.22 14.06
CA LYS A 269 10.47 0.47 13.05
C LYS A 269 11.94 0.34 13.45
N LYS A 270 12.69 -0.54 12.79
CA LYS A 270 14.15 -0.47 12.81
C LYS A 270 14.60 0.79 12.07
N SER A 271 15.47 1.56 12.70
CA SER A 271 16.28 2.55 12.02
C SER A 271 17.35 1.83 11.18
N GLY A 272 17.15 1.75 9.86
CA GLY A 272 18.13 1.21 8.92
C GLY A 272 17.56 0.16 7.97
N PHE A 273 18.10 0.12 6.75
CA PHE A 273 17.70 -0.71 5.61
C PHE A 273 17.55 -2.21 5.94
N GLY A 274 16.38 -2.59 6.46
CA GLY A 274 15.97 -3.96 6.68
C GLY A 274 14.47 -4.02 6.91
N TYR A 275 13.81 -5.00 6.28
CA TYR A 275 12.40 -5.32 6.49
C TYR A 275 12.10 -5.35 8.00
N GLY A 276 11.04 -4.65 8.41
CA GLY A 276 10.62 -4.64 9.82
C GLY A 276 10.41 -6.08 10.29
N ASN A 277 11.00 -6.45 11.42
CA ASN A 277 10.67 -7.73 12.02
C ASN A 277 9.22 -7.61 12.49
N VAL A 278 8.35 -8.41 11.89
CA VAL A 278 6.98 -8.56 12.36
C VAL A 278 7.06 -9.23 13.72
N ASN A 279 6.74 -8.50 14.80
CA ASN A 279 6.84 -9.04 16.15
C ASN A 279 5.44 -9.25 16.71
N PHE A 280 5.07 -10.50 16.97
CA PHE A 280 3.88 -10.88 17.73
C PHE A 280 4.27 -11.34 19.14
N SER A 281 3.46 -11.01 20.15
CA SER A 281 3.69 -11.50 21.51
C SER A 281 2.37 -11.66 22.28
N PHE A 282 2.09 -12.87 22.73
CA PHE A 282 0.89 -13.13 23.52
C PHE A 282 1.13 -12.75 24.98
N LYS A 283 0.17 -12.00 25.53
CA LYS A 283 0.05 -11.76 26.96
C LYS A 283 -0.49 -13.00 27.66
N VAL A 284 -0.06 -13.19 28.90
CA VAL A 284 -0.39 -14.37 29.70
C VAL A 284 -1.02 -14.02 31.05
N ASP A 285 -1.67 -15.01 31.63
CA ASP A 285 -2.13 -15.05 33.01
C ASP A 285 -0.91 -15.21 33.92
N GLU A 286 -0.44 -14.07 34.42
CA GLU A 286 0.77 -13.97 35.24
C GLU A 286 0.66 -14.80 36.53
N THR A 287 -0.54 -15.03 37.06
CA THR A 287 -0.74 -15.86 38.26
C THR A 287 -0.41 -17.32 37.97
N LYS A 288 -0.93 -17.88 36.87
CA LYS A 288 -0.64 -19.26 36.46
C LYS A 288 0.83 -19.45 36.08
N VAL A 289 1.41 -18.47 35.39
CA VAL A 289 2.84 -18.48 35.05
C VAL A 289 3.69 -18.41 36.31
N ASN A 290 3.31 -17.61 37.30
CA ASN A 290 4.00 -17.53 38.58
C ASN A 290 3.95 -18.84 39.38
N GLU A 291 2.81 -19.54 39.39
CA GLU A 291 2.70 -20.87 39.99
C GLU A 291 3.66 -21.88 39.33
N PHE A 292 3.71 -21.89 37.99
CA PHE A 292 4.62 -22.73 37.23
C PHE A 292 6.10 -22.37 37.48
N TYR A 293 6.43 -21.07 37.45
CA TYR A 293 7.76 -20.54 37.74
C TYR A 293 8.24 -20.91 39.15
N ASN A 294 7.40 -20.71 40.16
CA ASN A 294 7.72 -21.05 41.55
C ASN A 294 7.87 -22.57 41.75
N THR A 295 7.04 -23.37 41.08
CA THR A 295 7.15 -24.84 41.11
C THR A 295 8.49 -25.28 40.56
N PHE A 296 8.89 -24.81 39.37
CA PHE A 296 10.20 -25.15 38.79
C PHE A 296 11.36 -24.73 39.70
N LEU A 297 11.33 -23.54 40.29
CA LEU A 297 12.40 -23.10 41.20
C LEU A 297 12.49 -23.97 42.47
N LYS A 298 11.36 -24.45 42.98
CA LYS A 298 11.35 -25.42 44.07
C LYS A 298 11.97 -26.74 43.64
N GLU A 299 11.58 -27.27 42.48
CA GLU A 299 12.16 -28.48 41.90
C GLU A 299 13.67 -28.33 41.69
N TYR A 300 14.13 -27.16 41.23
CA TYR A 300 15.55 -26.87 41.06
C TYR A 300 16.31 -26.88 42.40
N GLY A 301 15.76 -26.27 43.45
CA GLY A 301 16.32 -26.34 44.80
C GLY A 301 16.39 -27.77 45.33
N ASP A 302 15.30 -28.53 45.23
CA ASP A 302 15.22 -29.93 45.66
C ASP A 302 16.19 -30.82 44.88
N ALA A 303 16.28 -30.63 43.56
CA ALA A 303 17.23 -31.33 42.68
C ALA A 303 18.68 -31.01 43.06
N SER A 304 18.97 -29.75 43.37
CA SER A 304 20.29 -29.30 43.82
C SER A 304 20.67 -29.90 45.18
N VAL A 305 19.74 -29.95 46.14
CA VAL A 305 20.01 -30.59 47.45
C VAL A 305 20.24 -32.09 47.29
N LYS A 306 19.41 -32.77 46.50
CA LYS A 306 19.46 -34.23 46.27
C LYS A 306 20.55 -34.65 45.28
N GLN A 307 21.10 -33.72 44.50
CA GLN A 307 21.96 -34.00 43.34
C GLN A 307 21.31 -35.02 42.38
N SER A 308 20.03 -34.84 42.07
CA SER A 308 19.22 -35.77 41.27
C SER A 308 18.27 -35.00 40.36
N ILE A 309 17.98 -35.56 39.19
CA ILE A 309 17.00 -35.01 38.23
C ILE A 309 15.56 -35.41 38.53
N GLU A 310 15.34 -36.36 39.43
CA GLU A 310 14.02 -36.87 39.81
C GLU A 310 13.02 -35.78 40.20
N PRO A 311 13.39 -34.71 40.93
CA PRO A 311 12.44 -33.66 41.30
C PRO A 311 11.88 -32.88 40.11
N PHE A 312 12.52 -32.88 38.94
CA PHE A 312 12.05 -32.11 37.79
C PHE A 312 10.82 -32.75 37.13
N SER A 313 9.63 -32.24 37.42
CA SER A 313 8.38 -32.62 36.75
C SER A 313 7.99 -31.62 35.65
N THR A 314 8.42 -30.37 35.81
CA THR A 314 8.10 -29.25 34.90
C THR A 314 9.10 -29.06 33.77
N ALA A 315 10.19 -29.82 33.73
CA ALA A 315 11.24 -29.68 32.72
C ALA A 315 11.13 -30.68 31.56
N THR A 316 11.69 -30.30 30.42
CA THR A 316 11.92 -31.19 29.28
C THR A 316 13.01 -32.23 29.59
N GLU A 317 13.00 -33.35 28.87
CA GLU A 317 14.06 -34.36 28.98
C GLU A 317 15.45 -33.83 28.59
N LYS A 318 15.50 -32.86 27.66
CA LYS A 318 16.73 -32.17 27.31
C LYS A 318 17.33 -31.44 28.52
N TYR A 319 16.53 -30.60 29.18
CA TYR A 319 16.99 -29.88 30.36
C TYR A 319 17.40 -30.83 31.49
N LYS A 320 16.62 -31.90 31.73
CA LYS A 320 16.98 -32.92 32.72
C LYS A 320 18.32 -33.57 32.41
N LYS A 321 18.59 -33.91 31.15
CA LYS A 321 19.88 -34.48 30.73
C LYS A 321 21.04 -33.52 31.00
N GLU A 322 20.88 -32.24 30.67
CA GLU A 322 21.90 -31.22 30.96
C GLU A 322 22.17 -31.12 32.48
N GLN A 323 21.15 -31.19 33.32
CA GLN A 323 21.32 -31.19 34.78
C GLN A 323 21.95 -32.49 35.31
N ALA A 324 21.62 -33.65 34.74
CA ALA A 324 22.22 -34.92 35.11
C ALA A 324 23.76 -34.89 34.90
N ASP A 325 24.20 -34.32 33.78
CA ASP A 325 25.63 -34.18 33.46
C ASP A 325 26.34 -33.24 34.44
N ILE A 326 25.68 -32.15 34.87
CA ILE A 326 26.18 -31.24 35.90
C ILE A 326 26.33 -31.96 37.25
N PHE A 327 25.29 -32.68 37.70
CA PHE A 327 25.34 -33.41 38.97
C PHE A 327 26.40 -34.53 38.97
N ALA A 328 26.55 -35.25 37.86
CA ALA A 328 27.60 -36.28 37.71
C ALA A 328 29.02 -35.68 37.68
N THR A 329 29.16 -34.42 37.27
CA THR A 329 30.44 -33.70 37.32
C THR A 329 30.76 -33.22 38.74
N ASN A 330 29.76 -32.69 39.45
CA ASN A 330 29.90 -32.26 40.85
C ASN A 330 30.25 -33.44 41.77
N SER A 331 29.69 -34.63 41.53
CA SER A 331 30.01 -35.83 42.31
C SER A 331 31.47 -36.28 42.18
N LYS A 332 32.19 -35.83 41.14
CA LYS A 332 33.62 -36.09 40.93
C LYS A 332 34.53 -35.07 41.65
N GLY A 333 33.96 -34.13 42.41
CA GLY A 333 34.70 -33.19 43.27
C GLY A 333 35.30 -31.98 42.55
N PHE A 334 34.94 -31.75 41.28
CA PHE A 334 35.46 -30.61 40.50
C PHE A 334 34.86 -29.25 40.91
N LEU A 335 33.63 -29.24 41.44
CA LEU A 335 32.93 -28.05 41.92
C LEU A 335 32.13 -28.40 43.18
N MET A 336 32.06 -27.47 44.15
CA MET A 336 31.16 -27.63 45.29
C MET A 336 29.71 -27.47 44.79
N PRO A 337 28.85 -28.49 44.96
CA PRO A 337 27.47 -28.41 44.49
C PRO A 337 26.71 -27.36 45.30
N PHE A 338 25.96 -26.51 44.59
CA PHE A 338 24.96 -25.66 45.22
C PHE A 338 23.89 -26.54 45.89
N LYS A 339 23.53 -26.20 47.13
CA LYS A 339 22.49 -26.90 47.93
C LYS A 339 21.64 -25.87 48.65
N GLY A 340 20.69 -25.27 47.93
CA GLY A 340 19.78 -24.28 48.48
C GLY A 340 18.32 -24.72 48.41
N THR A 341 17.58 -24.47 49.48
CA THR A 341 16.12 -24.66 49.53
C THR A 341 15.46 -23.34 49.17
N LEU A 342 14.48 -23.35 48.25
CA LEU A 342 13.79 -22.12 47.85
C LEU A 342 13.06 -21.51 49.06
N VAL A 343 13.24 -20.21 49.28
CA VAL A 343 12.51 -19.44 50.31
C VAL A 343 11.51 -18.50 49.66
N LYS A 344 11.91 -17.81 48.59
CA LYS A 344 11.08 -16.81 47.93
C LYS A 344 11.41 -16.72 46.45
N SER A 345 10.40 -16.47 45.62
CA SER A 345 10.56 -16.20 44.20
C SER A 345 9.94 -14.86 43.83
N TYR A 346 10.51 -14.24 42.80
CA TYR A 346 10.13 -12.92 42.30
C TYR A 346 10.01 -13.01 40.79
N LEU A 347 8.79 -13.23 40.26
CA LEU A 347 8.56 -13.25 38.81
C LEU A 347 8.36 -11.82 38.29
N ASN A 348 9.14 -11.38 37.32
CA ASN A 348 8.93 -10.07 36.70
C ASN A 348 7.73 -10.12 35.75
N LYS A 349 6.64 -9.43 36.09
CA LYS A 349 5.39 -9.46 35.31
C LYS A 349 5.46 -8.65 34.01
N GLU A 350 6.44 -7.74 33.88
CA GLU A 350 6.60 -6.89 32.71
C GLU A 350 7.28 -7.62 31.54
N THR A 351 8.07 -8.66 31.84
CA THR A 351 8.86 -9.40 30.82
C THR A 351 8.23 -10.73 30.41
N VAL A 352 7.25 -11.21 31.18
CA VAL A 352 6.56 -12.48 30.97
C VAL A 352 5.62 -12.41 29.76
N ARG A 353 5.93 -13.22 28.74
CA ARG A 353 5.20 -13.26 27.47
C ARG A 353 5.51 -14.52 26.69
N ILE A 354 4.63 -14.87 25.76
CA ILE A 354 4.92 -15.91 24.76
C ILE A 354 5.41 -15.22 23.49
N VAL A 355 6.58 -15.62 23.01
CA VAL A 355 7.19 -15.17 21.74
C VAL A 355 7.39 -16.35 20.79
N SER A 356 7.58 -16.06 19.51
CA SER A 356 7.99 -17.06 18.53
C SER A 356 9.52 -17.18 18.53
N ASN A 357 10.07 -18.39 18.40
CA ASN A 357 11.51 -18.58 18.14
C ASN A 357 11.83 -18.56 16.64
N ASP A 358 13.11 -18.67 16.27
CA ASP A 358 13.57 -18.63 14.87
C ASP A 358 12.96 -19.71 13.96
N LYS A 359 12.41 -20.78 14.56
CA LYS A 359 11.74 -21.88 13.87
C LYS A 359 10.21 -21.73 13.85
N GLY A 360 9.69 -20.67 14.44
CA GLY A 360 8.27 -20.37 14.49
C GLY A 360 7.49 -21.03 15.62
N TYR A 361 8.18 -21.63 16.59
CA TYR A 361 7.52 -22.30 17.72
C TYR A 361 7.32 -21.33 18.89
N PRO A 362 6.19 -21.44 19.62
CA PRO A 362 5.92 -20.64 20.79
C PRO A 362 6.89 -20.96 21.93
N VAL A 363 7.43 -19.92 22.55
CA VAL A 363 8.30 -19.96 23.72
C VAL A 363 7.75 -19.01 24.77
N LEU A 364 7.40 -19.54 25.94
CA LEU A 364 7.07 -18.71 27.10
C LEU A 364 8.37 -18.32 27.80
N LYS A 365 8.66 -17.01 27.78
CA LYS A 365 9.83 -16.40 28.43
C LYS A 365 9.44 -15.87 29.80
N MET A 366 10.27 -16.16 30.79
CA MET A 366 10.11 -15.71 32.16
C MET A 366 11.44 -15.20 32.67
N GLU A 367 11.42 -14.07 33.36
CA GLU A 367 12.59 -13.52 34.04
C GLU A 367 12.22 -13.13 35.46
N GLY A 368 13.19 -13.19 36.36
CA GLY A 368 12.94 -12.90 37.75
C GLY A 368 14.15 -13.12 38.63
N LYS A 369 13.86 -13.27 39.92
CA LYS A 369 14.84 -13.59 40.95
C LYS A 369 14.33 -14.72 41.84
N ALA A 370 15.26 -15.38 42.51
CA ALA A 370 14.96 -16.40 43.51
C ALA A 370 15.87 -16.23 44.72
N MET A 371 15.32 -16.41 45.91
CA MET A 371 16.05 -16.45 47.17
C MET A 371 16.07 -17.90 47.66
N TYR A 372 17.27 -18.43 47.84
CA TYR A 372 17.49 -19.77 48.36
C TYR A 372 18.21 -19.69 49.70
N HIS A 373 17.76 -20.49 50.65
CA HIS A 373 18.41 -20.70 51.92
C HIS A 373 19.46 -21.80 51.77
N VAL A 374 20.71 -21.50 52.11
CA VAL A 374 21.81 -22.45 52.10
C VAL A 374 22.21 -22.74 53.54
N ALA A 375 22.06 -24.00 53.95
CA ALA A 375 22.44 -24.47 55.27
C ALA A 375 23.96 -24.35 55.49
N ALA A 376 24.39 -24.25 56.76
CA ALA A 376 25.79 -24.19 57.12
C ALA A 376 26.57 -25.39 56.54
N GLY A 377 27.62 -25.09 55.79
CA GLY A 377 28.55 -26.08 55.26
C GLY A 377 29.82 -26.14 56.11
N GLN A 378 30.73 -27.06 55.76
CA GLN A 378 32.02 -27.22 56.45
C GLN A 378 32.88 -25.95 56.44
N TYR A 379 32.71 -25.09 55.42
CA TYR A 379 33.51 -23.87 55.21
C TYR A 379 32.67 -22.61 54.93
N SER A 380 31.34 -22.66 55.11
CA SER A 380 30.47 -21.52 54.82
C SER A 380 29.35 -21.42 55.85
N PRO A 381 29.09 -20.22 56.40
CA PRO A 381 27.97 -20.04 57.31
C PRO A 381 26.63 -20.22 56.57
N GLU A 382 25.61 -20.52 57.35
CA GLU A 382 24.22 -20.47 56.90
C GLU A 382 23.89 -19.07 56.38
N LYS A 383 23.27 -18.99 55.20
CA LYS A 383 22.91 -17.71 54.58
C LYS A 383 21.84 -17.87 53.52
N ASP A 384 21.14 -16.77 53.26
CA ASP A 384 20.28 -16.64 52.10
C ASP A 384 21.08 -16.09 50.90
N ILE A 385 20.86 -16.68 49.73
CA ILE A 385 21.50 -16.30 48.47
C ILE A 385 20.43 -15.92 47.47
N TYR A 386 20.61 -14.77 46.82
CA TYR A 386 19.79 -14.32 45.72
C TYR A 386 20.38 -14.80 44.39
N SER A 387 19.52 -15.24 43.49
CA SER A 387 19.87 -15.64 42.13
C SER A 387 19.04 -14.84 41.13
N ASP A 388 19.68 -14.43 40.05
CA ASP A 388 18.97 -13.94 38.87
C ASP A 388 18.54 -15.14 38.02
N VAL A 389 17.30 -15.11 37.54
CA VAL A 389 16.64 -16.24 36.89
C VAL A 389 16.10 -15.84 35.53
N THR A 390 16.47 -16.61 34.51
CA THR A 390 15.87 -16.54 33.17
C THR A 390 15.46 -17.94 32.74
N LEU A 391 14.17 -18.13 32.44
CA LEU A 391 13.63 -19.39 32.00
C LEU A 391 13.00 -19.27 30.60
N GLU A 392 13.26 -20.25 29.76
CA GLU A 392 12.55 -20.45 28.49
C GLU A 392 11.81 -21.79 28.56
N SER A 393 10.51 -21.76 28.29
CA SER A 393 9.68 -22.97 28.20
C SER A 393 9.12 -23.17 26.81
N LEU A 394 9.12 -24.42 26.38
CA LEU A 394 8.53 -24.85 25.12
C LEU A 394 7.12 -25.39 25.36
N TYR A 395 6.25 -25.17 24.39
CA TYR A 395 4.91 -25.72 24.41
C TYR A 395 4.91 -27.16 23.90
N ASP A 396 4.51 -28.09 24.76
CA ASP A 396 4.19 -29.47 24.38
C ASP A 396 2.78 -29.50 23.80
N LYS A 397 2.67 -29.71 22.48
CA LYS A 397 1.38 -29.74 21.77
C LYS A 397 0.53 -30.97 22.14
N GLU A 398 1.16 -32.10 22.46
CA GLU A 398 0.44 -33.34 22.76
C GLU A 398 -0.15 -33.29 24.17
N GLN A 399 0.66 -32.84 25.15
CA GLN A 399 0.24 -32.70 26.54
C GLN A 399 -0.53 -31.41 26.81
N LYS A 400 -0.46 -30.44 25.89
CA LYS A 400 -0.99 -29.08 26.04
C LYS A 400 -0.44 -28.38 27.29
N THR A 401 0.84 -28.56 27.57
CA THR A 401 1.52 -27.99 28.75
C THR A 401 2.81 -27.30 28.37
N TRP A 402 3.24 -26.35 29.21
CA TRP A 402 4.57 -25.75 29.10
C TRP A 402 5.60 -26.60 29.85
N LYS A 403 6.79 -26.76 29.27
CA LYS A 403 7.92 -27.48 29.86
C LYS A 403 9.17 -26.62 29.79
N ILE A 404 9.92 -26.50 30.88
CA ILE A 404 11.19 -25.74 30.91
C ILE A 404 12.22 -26.44 30.01
N ASP A 405 12.69 -25.74 28.98
CA ASP A 405 13.74 -26.22 28.08
C ASP A 405 15.10 -25.62 28.43
N LYS A 406 15.11 -24.38 28.92
CA LYS A 406 16.33 -23.72 29.39
C LYS A 406 16.07 -22.97 30.67
N ALA A 407 17.04 -23.03 31.57
CA ALA A 407 17.06 -22.24 32.77
C ALA A 407 18.48 -21.73 33.03
N TYR A 408 18.60 -20.43 33.22
CA TYR A 408 19.82 -19.77 33.67
C TYR A 408 19.55 -19.21 35.06
N ILE A 409 20.18 -19.80 36.07
CA ILE A 409 20.06 -19.41 37.47
C ILE A 409 21.47 -19.01 37.92
N ASN A 410 21.74 -17.70 37.90
CA ASN A 410 23.06 -17.18 38.21
C ASN A 410 23.14 -16.66 39.65
N GLN A 411 24.15 -17.12 40.37
CA GLN A 411 24.46 -16.73 41.74
C GLN A 411 25.69 -15.82 41.70
N GLY A 412 25.49 -14.58 41.27
CA GLY A 412 26.58 -13.60 41.17
C GLY A 412 26.81 -12.87 42.50
N PHE A 413 28.03 -12.34 42.70
CA PHE A 413 28.32 -11.39 43.78
C PHE A 413 27.43 -10.13 43.75
N MET A 414 26.83 -9.83 42.59
CA MET A 414 25.91 -8.71 42.39
C MET A 414 24.42 -9.11 42.40
N SER A 415 24.11 -10.40 42.57
CA SER A 415 22.72 -10.85 42.68
C SER A 415 22.19 -10.45 44.07
N SER A 416 21.34 -9.44 44.09
CA SER A 416 20.71 -8.89 45.28
C SER A 416 19.20 -9.03 45.23
N GLN A 417 18.57 -8.86 46.39
CA GLN A 417 17.13 -8.65 46.50
C GLN A 417 16.68 -7.55 45.53
N PRO A 418 15.49 -7.65 44.90
CA PRO A 418 14.92 -6.52 44.19
C PRO A 418 14.98 -5.25 45.03
N ASN A 419 15.35 -4.13 44.40
CA ASN A 419 15.26 -2.84 45.06
C ASN A 419 13.81 -2.61 45.48
N VAL A 420 13.57 -2.05 46.67
CA VAL A 420 12.23 -1.74 47.21
C VAL A 420 11.41 -0.93 46.19
N ASN A 421 12.07 -0.05 45.43
CA ASN A 421 11.42 0.75 44.39
C ASN A 421 11.00 -0.05 43.14
N GLU A 422 11.45 -1.29 43.00
CA GLU A 422 11.15 -2.19 41.88
C GLU A 422 10.23 -3.35 42.26
N GLU A 423 9.88 -3.53 43.54
CA GLU A 423 9.04 -4.64 44.00
C GLU A 423 7.69 -4.70 43.28
N SER A 424 7.16 -3.55 42.86
CA SER A 424 5.90 -3.45 42.10
C SER A 424 5.95 -4.16 40.74
N LYS A 425 7.14 -4.38 40.17
CA LYS A 425 7.36 -5.13 38.91
C LYS A 425 7.24 -6.64 39.11
N TYR A 426 7.34 -7.13 40.35
CA TYR A 426 7.42 -8.54 40.65
C TYR A 426 6.12 -9.09 41.24
N ILE A 427 5.78 -10.32 40.87
CA ILE A 427 4.90 -11.18 41.68
C ILE A 427 5.80 -11.92 42.67
N ILE A 428 5.58 -11.66 43.95
CA ILE A 428 6.40 -12.19 45.05
C ILE A 428 5.69 -13.39 45.67
N THR A 429 6.37 -14.53 45.69
CA THR A 429 5.82 -15.77 46.24
C THR A 429 6.75 -16.34 47.29
N ASN A 430 6.25 -16.57 48.51
CA ASN A 430 6.98 -17.32 49.52
C ASN A 430 6.86 -18.82 49.22
N ALA A 431 7.98 -19.53 49.26
CA ALA A 431 7.96 -20.98 49.23
C ALA A 431 7.31 -21.50 50.52
N LYS A 432 6.35 -22.42 50.37
CA LYS A 432 5.73 -23.14 51.47
C LYS A 432 6.43 -24.46 51.74
#